data_AF-A0A3A6HYD5-F1
#
_entry.id   AF-A0A3A6HYD5-F1
#
_cell.length_a   1.000
_cell.length_b   1.000
_cell.length_c   1.000
_cell.angle_alpha   90.00
_cell.angle_beta   90.00
_cell.angle_gamma   90.00
#
_symmetry.space_group_name_H-M   'P 1'
#
loop_
_entity.id
_entity.type
_entity.pdbx_description
1 polymer ?
#
loop_
_entity_poly.entity_id
_entity_poly.type
_entity_poly.pdbx_seq_one_letter_code
_entity_poly.pdbx_strand_id
1 'polypeptide(L)'
;MRKIHVILLAVFTTGVLCGGIGTGIAFGEYSSMEYGGTVMLGEEYLVTGELMYEFDPVPGEKIALNPTNWGTSRGTSNLVMDKTLPMGTVCYDVTYNSKLTIPHLYYWESEEGLEEEDIFEAGETETGNGMEINEASIDEAEAGEEADAGEKADAAEEAVTGETAEEKKKSRVVGHLELRTNYIGNEFELFLRSKDRILEDMKNKKFNSFETAYITDVKIRVNPEMMDYIEDRTMY
;
A
#
# COMPACT_ATOMS: atom_id res chain seq x y z
N MET A 1 20.16 -49.31 -50.22
CA MET A 1 19.27 -49.10 -49.04
C MET A 1 19.95 -49.42 -47.71
N ARG A 2 20.65 -50.56 -47.55
CA ARG A 2 21.24 -50.97 -46.25
C ARG A 2 22.30 -50.03 -45.65
N LYS A 3 23.17 -49.41 -46.46
CA LYS A 3 24.22 -48.48 -45.97
C LYS A 3 23.65 -47.15 -45.46
N ILE A 4 22.63 -46.62 -46.14
CA ILE A 4 21.96 -45.35 -45.76
C ILE A 4 21.22 -45.51 -44.42
N HIS A 5 20.50 -46.63 -44.21
CA HIS A 5 19.82 -46.90 -42.94
C HIS A 5 20.80 -47.05 -41.76
N VAL A 6 21.98 -47.64 -41.99
CA VAL A 6 23.03 -47.74 -40.95
C VAL A 6 23.57 -46.37 -40.57
N ILE A 7 23.79 -45.48 -41.55
CA ILE A 7 24.24 -44.10 -41.29
C ILE A 7 23.15 -43.32 -40.54
N LEU A 8 21.88 -43.43 -40.95
CA LEU A 8 20.75 -42.79 -40.28
C LEU A 8 20.59 -43.25 -38.82
N LEU A 9 20.72 -44.56 -38.57
CA LEU A 9 20.64 -45.12 -37.22
C LEU A 9 21.80 -44.64 -36.34
N ALA A 10 23.02 -44.54 -36.89
CA ALA A 10 24.17 -44.03 -36.16
C ALA A 10 24.04 -42.53 -35.81
N VAL A 11 23.53 -41.71 -36.73
CA VAL A 11 23.27 -40.28 -36.46
C VAL A 11 22.19 -40.12 -35.40
N PHE A 12 21.11 -40.92 -35.48
CA PHE A 12 20.03 -40.89 -34.50
C PHE A 12 20.51 -41.27 -33.09
N THR A 13 21.23 -42.38 -32.94
CA THR A 13 21.71 -42.82 -31.62
C THR A 13 22.75 -41.86 -31.04
N THR A 14 23.61 -41.26 -31.88
CA THR A 14 24.55 -40.23 -31.45
C THR A 14 23.82 -38.98 -30.96
N GLY A 15 22.79 -38.53 -31.68
CA GLY A 15 21.96 -37.40 -31.27
C GLY A 15 21.26 -37.64 -29.93
N VAL A 16 20.65 -38.82 -29.76
CA VAL A 16 19.99 -39.21 -28.50
C VAL A 16 21.00 -39.28 -27.34
N LEU A 17 22.20 -39.81 -27.58
CA LEU A 17 23.25 -39.90 -26.56
C LEU A 17 23.76 -38.50 -26.15
N CYS A 18 24.08 -37.64 -27.11
CA CYS A 18 24.51 -36.26 -26.83
C CYS A 18 23.43 -35.46 -26.09
N GLY A 19 22.16 -35.62 -26.50
CA GLY A 19 21.02 -35.02 -25.80
C GLY A 19 20.90 -35.54 -24.36
N GLY A 20 21.03 -36.85 -24.15
CA GLY A 20 20.98 -37.46 -22.82
C GLY A 20 22.07 -36.97 -21.87
N ILE A 21 23.31 -36.83 -22.36
CA ILE A 21 24.41 -36.27 -21.57
C ILE A 21 24.15 -34.81 -21.21
N GLY A 22 23.69 -33.99 -22.18
CA GLY A 22 23.35 -32.59 -21.94
C GLY A 22 22.25 -32.43 -20.89
N THR A 23 21.18 -33.22 -21.00
CA THR A 23 20.09 -33.24 -20.02
C THR A 23 20.56 -33.69 -18.64
N GLY A 24 21.42 -34.71 -18.55
CA GLY A 24 21.96 -35.19 -17.28
C GLY A 24 22.83 -34.17 -16.56
N ILE A 25 23.71 -33.46 -17.30
CA ILE A 25 24.53 -32.37 -16.76
C ILE A 25 23.63 -31.23 -16.29
N ALA A 26 22.67 -30.81 -17.12
CA ALA A 26 21.74 -29.75 -16.75
C ALA A 26 20.97 -30.09 -15.48
N PHE A 27 20.43 -31.32 -15.37
CA PHE A 27 19.71 -31.76 -14.17
C PHE A 27 20.57 -31.71 -12.91
N GLY A 28 21.84 -32.16 -13.00
CA GLY A 28 22.78 -32.07 -11.89
C GLY A 28 23.09 -30.63 -11.49
N GLU A 29 23.32 -29.74 -12.46
CA GLU A 29 23.57 -28.31 -12.20
C GLU A 29 22.38 -27.64 -11.53
N TYR A 30 21.17 -27.78 -12.09
CA TYR A 30 19.94 -27.20 -11.53
C TYR A 30 19.60 -27.78 -10.15
N SER A 31 19.80 -29.08 -9.91
CA SER A 31 19.54 -29.69 -8.60
C SER A 31 20.44 -29.16 -7.48
N SER A 32 21.61 -28.60 -7.84
CA SER A 32 22.58 -28.03 -6.91
C SER A 32 22.42 -26.52 -6.71
N MET A 33 21.37 -25.93 -7.27
CA MET A 33 21.08 -24.51 -7.09
C MET A 33 20.43 -24.27 -5.74
N GLU A 34 20.83 -23.17 -5.10
CA GLU A 34 20.38 -22.75 -3.79
C GLU A 34 19.67 -21.40 -3.87
N TYR A 35 18.79 -21.13 -2.91
CA TYR A 35 18.19 -19.81 -2.76
C TYR A 35 19.19 -18.88 -2.06
N GLY A 36 19.60 -17.81 -2.76
CA GLY A 36 20.63 -16.89 -2.28
C GLY A 36 20.09 -15.71 -1.45
N GLY A 37 18.76 -15.58 -1.33
CA GLY A 37 18.11 -14.53 -0.56
C GLY A 37 17.48 -13.43 -1.42
N THR A 38 17.20 -12.30 -0.79
CA THR A 38 16.58 -11.14 -1.44
C THR A 38 17.63 -10.09 -1.78
N VAL A 39 17.57 -9.59 -3.00
CA VAL A 39 18.43 -8.54 -3.54
C VAL A 39 17.57 -7.32 -3.85
N MET A 40 17.94 -6.19 -3.27
CA MET A 40 17.32 -4.90 -3.58
C MET A 40 17.92 -4.33 -4.88
N LEU A 41 17.04 -3.89 -5.77
CA LEU A 41 17.35 -3.23 -7.02
C LEU A 41 17.04 -1.74 -6.93
N GLY A 42 17.92 -0.92 -7.52
CA GLY A 42 17.72 0.52 -7.62
C GLY A 42 18.10 1.32 -6.38
N GLU A 43 18.83 0.72 -5.44
CA GLU A 43 19.38 1.41 -4.27
C GLU A 43 20.29 2.58 -4.68
N GLU A 44 20.96 2.48 -5.83
CA GLU A 44 21.83 3.53 -6.39
C GLU A 44 21.07 4.79 -6.83
N TYR A 45 19.73 4.74 -6.91
CA TYR A 45 18.88 5.86 -7.29
C TYR A 45 18.11 6.47 -6.12
N LEU A 46 18.37 5.99 -4.90
CA LEU A 46 17.77 6.53 -3.69
C LEU A 46 18.25 7.96 -3.44
N VAL A 47 17.30 8.87 -3.27
CA VAL A 47 17.52 10.27 -2.91
C VAL A 47 16.56 10.64 -1.78
N THR A 48 16.96 11.59 -0.94
CA THR A 48 16.09 12.14 0.10
C THR A 48 15.54 13.48 -0.38
N GLY A 49 14.21 13.58 -0.46
CA GLY A 49 13.48 14.80 -0.78
C GLY A 49 12.71 15.32 0.43
N GLU A 50 12.52 16.64 0.47
CA GLU A 50 11.75 17.32 1.52
C GLU A 50 10.39 17.74 0.96
N LEU A 51 9.31 17.34 1.62
CA LEU A 51 7.94 17.73 1.27
C LEU A 51 7.31 18.46 2.45
N MET A 52 6.88 19.70 2.23
CA MET A 52 6.23 20.50 3.26
C MET A 52 4.73 20.60 3.03
N TYR A 53 3.97 20.56 4.11
CA TYR A 53 2.56 20.87 4.14
C TYR A 53 2.30 21.94 5.19
N GLU A 54 1.60 22.99 4.79
CA GLU A 54 1.21 24.10 5.65
C GLU A 54 -0.30 24.05 5.89
N PHE A 55 -0.71 24.22 7.14
CA PHE A 55 -2.10 24.29 7.56
C PHE A 55 -2.26 25.21 8.76
N ASP A 56 -3.46 25.74 8.94
CA ASP A 56 -3.78 26.58 10.09
C ASP A 56 -4.23 25.72 11.28
N PRO A 57 -3.50 25.72 12.42
CA PRO A 57 -3.86 24.91 13.58
C PRO A 57 -5.09 25.47 14.30
N VAL A 58 -6.20 24.73 14.27
CA VAL A 58 -7.45 25.11 14.94
C VAL A 58 -7.61 24.35 16.27
N PRO A 59 -7.82 25.04 17.42
CA PRO A 59 -7.94 24.37 18.73
C PRO A 59 -9.11 23.38 18.81
N GLY A 60 -8.77 22.11 19.01
CA GLY A 60 -9.74 21.00 19.08
C GLY A 60 -9.87 20.20 17.78
N GLU A 61 -9.18 20.62 16.72
CA GLU A 61 -9.08 19.89 15.45
C GLU A 61 -7.70 19.26 15.32
N LYS A 62 -7.65 18.08 14.69
CA LYS A 62 -6.41 17.35 14.44
C LYS A 62 -6.30 16.92 12.98
N ILE A 63 -5.09 16.95 12.45
CA ILE A 63 -4.76 16.25 11.21
C ILE A 63 -4.05 14.93 11.52
N ALA A 64 -4.45 13.85 10.86
CA ALA A 64 -3.79 12.56 11.00
C ALA A 64 -2.62 12.44 10.02
N LEU A 65 -1.44 12.12 10.53
CA LEU A 65 -0.22 11.99 9.74
C LEU A 65 0.01 10.54 9.37
N ASN A 66 -0.27 10.21 8.12
CA ASN A 66 -0.09 8.88 7.56
C ASN A 66 1.25 8.82 6.83
N PRO A 67 2.21 8.00 7.30
CA PRO A 67 3.55 7.99 6.72
C PRO A 67 3.58 7.38 5.32
N THR A 68 2.66 6.47 4.99
CA THR A 68 2.57 5.84 3.67
C THR A 68 1.15 5.38 3.37
N ASN A 69 0.66 5.64 2.16
CA ASN A 69 -0.52 4.98 1.63
C ASN A 69 -0.07 3.72 0.85
N TRP A 70 -0.37 2.54 1.41
CA TRP A 70 -0.13 1.19 0.86
C TRP A 70 1.32 0.70 0.65
N GLY A 71 1.72 -0.24 1.53
CA GLY A 71 2.22 -1.57 1.17
C GLY A 71 3.56 -1.73 0.44
N THR A 72 4.32 -0.66 0.18
CA THR A 72 5.58 -0.74 -0.58
C THR A 72 6.79 -0.14 0.13
N SER A 73 6.59 0.43 1.32
CA SER A 73 7.66 0.86 2.21
C SER A 73 8.14 -0.32 3.05
N ARG A 74 9.36 -0.79 2.76
CA ARG A 74 10.15 -1.51 3.76
C ARG A 74 10.78 -0.57 4.80
N GLY A 75 10.50 0.73 4.67
CA GLY A 75 11.12 1.77 5.45
C GLY A 75 10.51 1.96 6.83
N THR A 76 11.35 2.43 7.74
CA THR A 76 10.91 2.95 9.03
C THR A 76 10.19 4.27 8.83
N SER A 77 9.09 4.43 9.55
CA SER A 77 8.35 5.68 9.65
C SER A 77 8.50 6.22 11.06
N ASN A 78 9.02 7.45 11.20
CA ASN A 78 9.24 8.04 12.52
C ASN A 78 8.78 9.49 12.56
N LEU A 79 8.02 9.83 13.60
CA LEU A 79 7.74 11.21 13.97
C LEU A 79 8.89 11.79 14.80
N VAL A 80 9.40 12.95 14.40
CA VAL A 80 10.54 13.62 15.03
C VAL A 80 10.20 15.08 15.31
N MET A 81 10.50 15.53 16.52
CA MET A 81 10.25 16.91 16.93
C MET A 81 11.35 17.84 16.41
N ASP A 82 10.96 18.93 15.76
CA ASP A 82 11.86 19.92 15.19
C ASP A 82 11.39 21.35 15.52
N LYS A 83 12.06 22.00 16.46
CA LYS A 83 11.74 23.37 16.91
C LYS A 83 12.04 24.45 15.86
N THR A 84 12.74 24.09 14.78
CA THR A 84 13.08 25.04 13.72
C THR A 84 11.93 25.22 12.73
N LEU A 85 10.97 24.29 12.71
CA LEU A 85 9.79 24.38 11.87
C LEU A 85 8.79 25.40 12.42
N PRO A 86 8.18 26.24 11.57
CA PRO A 86 7.13 27.13 12.01
C PRO A 86 5.89 26.35 12.48
N MET A 87 5.09 27.00 13.32
CA MET A 87 3.76 26.49 13.67
C MET A 87 2.91 26.40 12.40
N GLY A 88 2.09 25.35 12.31
CA GLY A 88 1.27 25.07 11.13
C GLY A 88 2.01 24.32 10.02
N THR A 89 3.27 23.90 10.21
CA THR A 89 4.04 23.20 9.18
C THR A 89 4.39 21.78 9.60
N VAL A 90 4.13 20.84 8.68
CA VAL A 90 4.57 19.44 8.75
C VAL A 90 5.54 19.19 7.60
N CYS A 91 6.66 18.53 7.89
CA CYS A 91 7.69 18.26 6.90
C CYS A 91 7.96 16.76 6.81
N TYR A 92 7.87 16.18 5.61
CA TYR A 92 8.21 14.79 5.33
C TYR A 92 9.56 14.74 4.62
N ASP A 93 10.57 14.19 5.30
CA ASP A 93 11.83 13.79 4.68
C ASP A 93 11.64 12.36 4.14
N VAL A 94 11.59 12.22 2.82
CA VAL A 94 11.28 10.96 2.15
C VAL A 94 12.50 10.46 1.39
N THR A 95 12.97 9.26 1.69
CA THR A 95 14.02 8.59 0.92
C THR A 95 13.40 7.64 -0.10
N TYR A 96 13.50 8.01 -1.38
CA TYR A 96 12.80 7.34 -2.48
C TYR A 96 13.69 7.15 -3.71
N ASN A 97 13.30 6.21 -4.57
CA ASN A 97 13.96 5.97 -5.83
C ASN A 97 13.50 6.96 -6.91
N SER A 98 14.37 7.92 -7.21
CA SER A 98 14.13 9.01 -8.16
C SER A 98 13.86 8.58 -9.60
N LYS A 99 14.15 7.33 -9.97
CA LYS A 99 13.86 6.78 -11.31
C LYS A 99 12.51 6.10 -11.41
N LEU A 100 11.90 5.75 -10.28
CA LEU A 100 10.68 4.96 -10.24
C LEU A 100 9.48 5.73 -9.75
N THR A 101 9.69 6.66 -8.83
CA THR A 101 8.58 7.34 -8.18
C THR A 101 8.86 8.81 -7.90
N ILE A 102 7.77 9.60 -7.89
CA ILE A 102 7.75 10.96 -7.37
C ILE A 102 6.81 10.97 -6.16
N PRO A 103 7.36 11.15 -4.94
CA PRO A 103 6.54 11.28 -3.74
C PRO A 103 5.87 12.65 -3.71
N HIS A 104 4.64 12.69 -3.21
CA HIS A 104 3.89 13.91 -2.97
C HIS A 104 2.97 13.73 -1.78
N LEU A 105 2.63 14.84 -1.12
CA LEU A 105 1.64 14.83 -0.04
C LEU A 105 0.24 15.02 -0.62
N TYR A 106 -0.69 14.26 -0.08
CA TYR A 106 -2.10 14.36 -0.41
C TYR A 106 -2.91 14.53 0.87
N TYR A 107 -3.67 15.62 0.93
CA TYR A 107 -4.60 15.89 2.00
C TYR A 107 -6.01 15.49 1.56
N TRP A 108 -6.75 14.82 2.43
CA TRP A 108 -8.19 14.61 2.26
C TRP A 108 -8.90 14.85 3.59
N GLU A 109 -10.09 15.44 3.52
CA GLU A 109 -10.93 15.71 4.67
C GLU A 109 -11.56 14.41 5.16
N SER A 110 -11.59 14.22 6.48
CA SER A 110 -12.27 13.07 7.06
C SER A 110 -13.78 13.30 7.03
N GLU A 111 -14.58 12.24 6.88
CA GLU A 111 -16.05 12.32 7.08
C GLU A 111 -16.39 12.85 8.48
N GLU A 112 -15.57 12.51 9.48
CA GLU A 112 -15.69 13.08 10.82
C GLU A 112 -15.42 14.58 10.85
N GLY A 113 -14.71 15.15 9.87
CA GLY A 113 -14.33 16.55 9.74
C GLY A 113 -15.33 17.43 8.98
N LEU A 114 -16.19 16.83 8.17
CA LEU A 114 -17.23 17.55 7.41
C LEU A 114 -18.32 18.07 8.36
N GLU A 115 -18.86 19.26 8.11
CA GLU A 115 -20.06 19.74 8.80
C GLU A 115 -21.31 19.09 8.17
N GLU A 116 -22.41 18.91 8.92
CA GLU A 116 -23.63 18.27 8.41
C GLU A 116 -24.20 18.96 7.14
N GLU A 117 -23.89 20.24 6.97
CA GLU A 117 -24.28 21.06 5.80
C GLU A 117 -23.48 20.72 4.53
N ASP A 118 -22.19 20.36 4.66
CA ASP A 118 -21.33 20.00 3.52
C ASP A 118 -21.67 18.60 2.95
N ILE A 119 -22.16 17.70 3.80
CA ILE A 119 -22.56 16.34 3.43
C ILE A 119 -23.81 16.36 2.53
N PHE A 120 -24.69 17.34 2.71
CA PHE A 120 -25.92 17.48 1.93
C PHE A 120 -25.67 17.99 0.50
N GLU A 121 -24.65 18.82 0.30
CA GLU A 121 -24.31 19.39 -1.02
C GLU A 121 -23.61 18.35 -1.94
N ALA A 122 -22.82 17.43 -1.37
CA ALA A 122 -22.19 16.34 -2.12
C ALA A 122 -23.17 15.27 -2.62
N GLY A 123 -24.35 15.16 -2.01
CA GLY A 123 -25.39 14.19 -2.38
C GLY A 123 -26.21 14.54 -3.63
N GLU A 124 -26.10 15.77 -4.15
CA GLU A 124 -26.93 16.23 -5.28
C GLU A 124 -26.27 16.11 -6.66
N THR A 125 -25.01 15.68 -6.76
CA THR A 125 -24.30 15.60 -8.05
C THR A 125 -24.05 14.20 -8.59
N GLU A 126 -24.96 13.22 -8.41
CA GLU A 126 -24.97 12.02 -9.25
C GLU A 126 -26.39 11.48 -9.50
N THR A 127 -27.15 12.12 -10.39
CA THR A 127 -28.16 11.40 -11.18
C THR A 127 -28.11 11.87 -12.64
N GLY A 128 -27.42 11.09 -13.47
CA GLY A 128 -27.47 11.35 -14.90
C GLY A 128 -26.43 10.61 -15.73
N ASN A 129 -26.37 9.27 -15.63
CA ASN A 129 -26.25 8.42 -16.83
C ASN A 129 -26.36 6.92 -16.51
N GLY A 130 -27.49 6.34 -16.92
CA GLY A 130 -27.59 5.09 -17.67
C GLY A 130 -27.18 3.77 -17.01
N MET A 131 -28.17 2.92 -16.74
CA MET A 131 -28.28 1.62 -17.41
C MET A 131 -29.67 1.03 -17.19
N GLU A 132 -30.41 0.78 -18.27
CA GLU A 132 -31.65 -0.01 -18.26
C GLU A 132 -31.38 -1.40 -17.67
N ILE A 133 -32.10 -1.75 -16.62
CA ILE A 133 -32.25 -3.13 -16.17
C ILE A 133 -33.48 -3.72 -16.87
N ASN A 134 -33.24 -4.72 -17.71
CA ASN A 134 -34.28 -5.51 -18.35
C ASN A 134 -34.72 -6.62 -17.39
N GLU A 135 -36.00 -6.56 -17.02
CA GLU A 135 -36.71 -7.55 -16.21
C GLU A 135 -36.84 -8.89 -16.96
N ALA A 136 -36.45 -9.98 -16.31
CA ALA A 136 -36.91 -11.33 -16.61
C ALA A 136 -36.94 -12.17 -15.33
N SER A 137 -38.09 -12.10 -14.66
CA SER A 137 -38.88 -13.21 -14.07
C SER A 137 -38.16 -14.40 -13.41
N ILE A 138 -38.60 -14.74 -12.18
CA ILE A 138 -39.54 -15.85 -11.92
C ILE A 138 -40.01 -15.80 -10.45
N ASP A 139 -41.30 -16.09 -10.31
CA ASP A 139 -42.25 -15.82 -9.24
C ASP A 139 -42.22 -16.76 -8.02
N GLU A 140 -42.76 -16.19 -6.93
CA GLU A 140 -43.70 -16.71 -5.92
C GLU A 140 -43.55 -18.09 -5.27
N ALA A 141 -43.62 -18.10 -3.93
CA ALA A 141 -44.69 -18.81 -3.20
C ALA A 141 -44.83 -18.31 -1.74
N GLU A 142 -46.07 -18.05 -1.36
CA GLU A 142 -46.58 -17.51 -0.10
C GLU A 142 -46.61 -18.47 1.12
N ALA A 143 -46.98 -17.85 2.26
CA ALA A 143 -47.75 -18.36 3.41
C ALA A 143 -46.93 -18.83 4.63
N GLY A 144 -47.21 -18.38 5.87
CA GLY A 144 -48.26 -17.49 6.38
C GLY A 144 -48.20 -17.40 7.92
N GLU A 145 -49.11 -16.55 8.44
CA GLU A 145 -49.71 -16.51 9.80
C GLU A 145 -48.90 -16.03 11.04
N GLU A 146 -49.07 -14.74 11.36
CA GLU A 146 -49.87 -14.15 12.48
C GLU A 146 -49.77 -14.65 13.94
N ALA A 147 -49.99 -13.66 14.83
CA ALA A 147 -50.40 -13.69 16.25
C ALA A 147 -49.33 -14.04 17.33
N ASP A 148 -49.29 -13.46 18.54
CA ASP A 148 -50.05 -12.40 19.24
C ASP A 148 -49.33 -12.05 20.57
N ALA A 149 -49.65 -10.86 21.07
CA ALA A 149 -49.44 -10.17 22.34
C ALA A 149 -48.73 -10.81 23.56
N GLY A 150 -47.98 -9.95 24.25
CA GLY A 150 -47.63 -10.06 25.67
C GLY A 150 -47.14 -8.72 26.24
N GLU A 151 -47.89 -8.17 27.19
CA GLU A 151 -47.94 -6.78 27.66
C GLU A 151 -47.01 -6.46 28.87
N LYS A 152 -46.57 -5.19 28.96
CA LYS A 152 -46.18 -4.35 30.14
C LYS A 152 -45.00 -4.77 31.05
N ALA A 153 -43.93 -3.97 31.14
CA ALA A 153 -43.74 -2.66 31.82
C ALA A 153 -43.21 -2.82 33.24
N ASP A 154 -42.03 -2.26 33.51
CA ASP A 154 -41.82 -1.52 34.75
C ASP A 154 -40.78 -0.42 34.54
N ALA A 155 -41.13 0.76 35.05
CA ALA A 155 -40.36 1.98 35.00
C ALA A 155 -39.63 2.12 36.34
N ALA A 156 -38.33 2.41 36.29
CA ALA A 156 -37.59 2.94 37.43
C ALA A 156 -36.70 4.07 36.91
N GLU A 157 -37.20 5.28 37.13
CA GLU A 157 -36.48 6.54 36.99
C GLU A 157 -35.79 6.88 38.32
N GLU A 158 -34.83 7.81 38.23
CA GLU A 158 -34.02 8.44 39.28
C GLU A 158 -32.72 7.74 39.70
N ALA A 159 -31.59 8.28 39.23
CA ALA A 159 -30.98 9.39 39.96
C ALA A 159 -29.83 10.01 39.14
N VAL A 160 -30.05 11.24 38.69
CA VAL A 160 -29.01 12.17 38.25
C VAL A 160 -28.04 12.38 39.42
N THR A 161 -26.78 11.96 39.25
CA THR A 161 -25.67 12.56 39.98
C THR A 161 -24.86 13.32 38.96
N GLY A 162 -24.96 14.65 39.06
CA GLY A 162 -24.26 15.57 38.19
C GLY A 162 -22.76 15.42 38.40
N GLU A 163 -22.09 14.92 37.37
CA GLU A 163 -20.70 15.27 37.15
C GLU A 163 -20.66 16.49 36.23
N THR A 164 -19.87 17.44 36.72
CA THR A 164 -19.80 18.84 36.36
C THR A 164 -19.40 19.00 34.90
N ALA A 165 -20.04 19.96 34.24
CA ALA A 165 -19.71 20.41 32.91
C ALA A 165 -18.25 20.88 32.81
N GLU A 166 -17.32 19.98 32.47
CA GLU A 166 -15.98 20.28 31.93
C GLU A 166 -15.30 19.01 31.36
N GLU A 167 -16.04 18.14 30.66
CA GLU A 167 -15.45 16.95 30.01
C GLU A 167 -15.21 17.19 28.51
N LYS A 168 -13.92 17.40 28.18
CA LYS A 168 -13.27 17.24 26.86
C LYS A 168 -14.08 17.69 25.64
N LYS A 169 -13.75 18.87 25.10
CA LYS A 169 -13.91 19.13 23.66
C LYS A 169 -13.22 17.98 22.93
N LYS A 170 -14.00 17.00 22.45
CA LYS A 170 -13.50 15.77 21.83
C LYS A 170 -12.68 16.20 20.64
N SER A 171 -11.35 16.06 20.71
CA SER A 171 -10.50 16.45 19.59
C SER A 171 -10.91 15.62 18.38
N ARG A 172 -11.32 16.26 17.29
CA ARG A 172 -11.85 15.61 16.09
C ARG A 172 -10.77 15.59 15.02
N VAL A 173 -10.58 14.46 14.36
CA VAL A 173 -9.71 14.41 13.18
C VAL A 173 -10.48 15.05 12.04
N VAL A 174 -9.96 16.13 11.47
CA VAL A 174 -10.60 16.87 10.36
C VAL A 174 -10.06 16.49 8.99
N GLY A 175 -8.90 15.85 8.95
CA GLY A 175 -8.34 15.35 7.71
C GLY A 175 -7.11 14.49 7.90
N HIS A 176 -6.69 13.88 6.80
CA HIS A 176 -5.59 12.95 6.71
C HIS A 176 -4.55 13.50 5.74
N LEU A 177 -3.32 13.61 6.20
CA LEU A 177 -2.17 13.93 5.37
C LEU A 177 -1.40 12.65 5.06
N GLU A 178 -1.39 12.26 3.78
CA GLU A 178 -0.79 11.03 3.31
C GLU A 178 0.39 11.28 2.39
N LEU A 179 1.44 10.49 2.59
CA LEU A 179 2.45 10.32 1.56
C LEU A 179 1.93 9.39 0.47
N ARG A 180 1.83 9.93 -0.75
CA ARG A 180 1.49 9.19 -1.97
C ARG A 180 2.65 9.23 -2.95
N THR A 181 2.61 8.30 -3.88
CA THR A 181 3.65 8.12 -4.89
C THR A 181 3.05 8.05 -6.27
N ASN A 182 3.57 8.86 -7.19
CA ASN A 182 3.30 8.69 -8.61
C ASN A 182 4.38 7.80 -9.21
N TYR A 183 3.99 6.67 -9.78
CA TYR A 183 4.91 5.81 -10.51
C TYR A 183 5.26 6.43 -11.87
N ILE A 184 6.55 6.56 -12.15
CA ILE A 184 7.08 7.15 -13.39
C ILE A 184 8.09 6.25 -14.10
N GLY A 185 8.45 5.12 -13.49
CA GLY A 185 9.57 4.30 -13.92
C GLY A 185 9.23 3.14 -14.82
N ASN A 186 10.23 2.29 -15.04
CA ASN A 186 10.09 0.96 -15.63
C ASN A 186 10.92 -0.05 -14.83
N GLU A 187 10.27 -0.84 -13.98
CA GLU A 187 10.94 -1.88 -13.19
C GLU A 187 11.65 -2.92 -14.05
N PHE A 188 11.10 -3.26 -15.21
CA PHE A 188 11.73 -4.21 -16.12
C PHE A 188 13.03 -3.66 -16.69
N GLU A 189 13.10 -2.36 -16.96
CA GLU A 189 14.36 -1.71 -17.35
C GLU A 189 15.39 -1.78 -16.21
N LEU A 190 14.97 -1.51 -14.97
CA LEU A 190 15.83 -1.61 -13.79
C LEU A 190 16.36 -3.05 -13.58
N PHE A 191 15.50 -4.04 -13.78
CA PHE A 191 15.85 -5.45 -13.76
C PHE A 191 16.86 -5.81 -14.86
N LEU A 192 16.61 -5.37 -16.10
CA LEU A 192 17.52 -5.62 -17.23
C LEU A 192 18.88 -4.94 -17.06
N ARG A 193 18.94 -3.77 -16.40
CA ARG A 193 20.22 -3.14 -16.02
C ARG A 193 21.02 -4.01 -15.05
N SER A 194 20.33 -4.82 -14.25
CA SER A 194 20.93 -5.76 -13.28
C SER A 194 21.21 -7.15 -13.87
N LYS A 195 21.01 -7.36 -15.18
CA LYS A 195 21.19 -8.65 -15.87
C LYS A 195 22.55 -9.30 -15.60
N ASP A 196 23.63 -8.52 -15.61
CA ASP A 196 24.97 -9.09 -15.44
C ASP A 196 25.15 -9.70 -14.04
N ARG A 197 24.57 -9.07 -13.00
CA ARG A 197 24.51 -9.61 -11.64
C ARG A 197 23.65 -10.88 -11.57
N ILE A 198 22.47 -10.87 -12.20
CA ILE A 198 21.60 -12.05 -12.26
C ILE A 198 22.34 -13.24 -12.90
N LEU A 199 23.06 -13.00 -13.98
CA LEU A 199 23.85 -14.03 -14.66
C LEU A 199 25.02 -14.52 -13.80
N GLU A 200 25.64 -13.64 -13.01
CA GLU A 200 26.67 -14.02 -12.05
C GLU A 200 26.12 -14.89 -10.92
N ASP A 201 24.96 -14.53 -10.35
CA ASP A 201 24.28 -15.33 -9.34
C ASP A 201 23.92 -16.72 -9.86
N MET A 202 23.38 -16.82 -11.08
CA MET A 202 23.08 -18.09 -11.73
C MET A 202 24.34 -18.95 -11.96
N LYS A 203 25.46 -18.35 -12.38
CA LYS A 203 26.75 -19.06 -12.50
C LYS A 203 27.25 -19.59 -11.16
N ASN A 204 26.98 -18.85 -10.09
CA ASN A 204 27.27 -19.24 -8.72
C ASN A 204 26.22 -20.18 -8.12
N LYS A 205 25.31 -20.73 -8.95
CA LYS A 205 24.23 -21.64 -8.55
C LYS A 205 23.27 -21.04 -7.52
N LYS A 206 23.05 -19.73 -7.58
CA LYS A 206 22.12 -19.02 -6.70
C LYS A 206 20.93 -18.48 -7.47
N PHE A 207 19.73 -18.73 -6.94
CA PHE A 207 18.53 -18.00 -7.31
C PHE A 207 18.21 -16.98 -6.22
N ASN A 208 18.17 -15.71 -6.59
CA ASN A 208 17.79 -14.63 -5.69
C ASN A 208 16.37 -14.15 -6.01
N SER A 209 15.64 -13.73 -4.99
CA SER A 209 14.49 -12.87 -5.19
C SER A 209 14.98 -11.46 -5.43
N PHE A 210 14.43 -10.79 -6.45
CA PHE A 210 14.76 -9.41 -6.74
C PHE A 210 13.56 -8.55 -6.36
N GLU A 211 13.83 -7.55 -5.54
CA GLU A 211 12.84 -6.59 -5.11
C GLU A 211 13.31 -5.18 -5.42
N THR A 212 12.36 -4.28 -5.63
CA THR A 212 12.65 -2.92 -6.04
C THR A 212 12.60 -1.99 -4.83
N ALA A 213 13.63 -1.17 -4.65
CA ALA A 213 13.62 -0.12 -3.65
C ALA A 213 12.76 1.05 -4.17
N TYR A 214 11.57 1.24 -3.60
CA TYR A 214 10.65 2.33 -3.93
C TYR A 214 10.78 3.51 -2.96
N ILE A 215 10.30 3.32 -1.74
CA ILE A 215 10.50 4.21 -0.59
C ILE A 215 11.14 3.37 0.52
N THR A 216 12.21 3.90 1.10
CA THR A 216 13.03 3.16 2.07
C THR A 216 13.08 3.82 3.44
N ASP A 217 12.74 5.10 3.57
CA ASP A 217 12.64 5.76 4.86
C ASP A 217 11.70 6.97 4.75
N VAL A 218 10.88 7.19 5.78
CA VAL A 218 10.00 8.35 5.89
C VAL A 218 10.15 8.94 7.29
N LYS A 219 10.68 10.15 7.36
CA LYS A 219 10.80 10.88 8.62
C LYS A 219 9.87 12.09 8.57
N ILE A 220 8.92 12.11 9.50
CA ILE A 220 7.98 13.21 9.63
C ILE A 220 8.49 14.14 10.72
N ARG A 221 8.73 15.40 10.39
CA ARG A 221 9.16 16.44 11.32
C ARG A 221 8.03 17.41 11.59
N VAL A 222 7.82 17.69 12.87
CA VAL A 222 6.77 18.61 13.33
C VAL A 222 7.32 19.50 14.45
N ASN A 223 6.83 20.73 14.55
CA ASN A 223 7.14 21.57 15.70
C ASN A 223 6.53 20.91 16.96
N PRO A 224 7.26 20.79 18.10
CA PRO A 224 6.70 20.23 19.33
C PRO A 224 5.40 20.88 19.82
N GLU A 225 5.17 22.16 19.52
CA GLU A 225 3.94 22.89 19.86
C GLU A 225 2.73 22.45 19.01
N MET A 226 2.95 21.69 17.93
CA MET A 226 1.90 21.16 17.05
C MET A 226 1.29 19.84 17.52
N MET A 227 1.81 19.24 18.61
CA MET A 227 1.38 17.91 19.06
C MET A 227 -0.11 17.84 19.45
N ASP A 228 -0.71 18.95 19.87
CA ASP A 228 -2.13 19.00 20.19
C ASP A 228 -3.03 19.01 18.94
N TYR A 229 -2.46 19.34 17.77
CA TYR A 229 -3.15 19.47 16.47
C TYR A 229 -2.86 18.30 15.53
N ILE A 230 -2.11 17.30 15.99
CA ILE A 230 -1.62 16.20 15.17
C ILE A 230 -2.04 14.87 15.80
N GLU A 231 -2.52 13.97 14.97
CA GLU A 231 -2.66 12.56 15.30
C GLU A 231 -1.54 11.76 14.63
N ASP A 232 -0.64 11.22 15.44
CA ASP A 232 0.47 10.39 14.98
C ASP A 232 -0.04 8.99 14.57
N ARG A 233 0.04 8.67 13.28
CA ARG A 233 -0.23 7.33 12.73
C ARG A 233 1.02 6.71 12.12
N THR A 234 2.21 7.12 12.56
CA THR A 234 3.48 6.59 12.03
C THR A 234 3.83 5.18 12.50
N MET A 235 3.18 4.68 13.55
CA MET A 235 3.49 3.39 14.19
C MET A 235 2.53 2.23 13.85
N TYR A 236 1.64 2.41 12.86
CA TYR A 236 0.68 1.38 12.44
C TYR A 236 1.09 0.69 11.13
#